data_AF-A0A1Q7S499-F1
#
_entry.id   AF-A0A1Q7S499-F1
#
_cell.length_a   1.000
_cell.length_b   1.000
_cell.length_c   1.000
_cell.angle_alpha   90.00
_cell.angle_beta   90.00
_cell.angle_gamma   90.00
#
_symmetry.space_group_name_H-M   'P 1'
#
loop_
_entity.id
_entity.type
_entity.pdbx_description
1 polymer ?
#
loop_
_entity_poly.entity_id
_entity_poly.type
_entity_poly.pdbx_seq_one_letter_code
_entity_poly.pdbx_strand_id
1 'polypeptide(L)'
;MGMWVFLCSEVMFFTGLIGSYIVLRFATPLWPPPASVLNIPLTAMNTFILICSSVTMVQALAAASRGDARKMKLFLCLTLLFGATFLSIQGVEYWKLVHEGFNPHVSLFGSVFFTTTGFHGFHVFCGVVCMAFVTGKAFLGKYTQAHHQGIETLGLYWHFVDLVWIVLFTIIYLI
;
A
#
# COMPACT_ATOMS: atom_id res chain seq x y z
N MET A 1 7.23 20.64 -2.33
CA MET A 1 5.92 21.27 -2.05
C MET A 1 4.76 20.58 -2.76
N GLY A 2 4.81 20.36 -4.08
CA GLY A 2 3.73 19.66 -4.80
C GLY A 2 3.36 18.27 -4.23
N MET A 3 4.35 17.47 -3.86
CA MET A 3 4.13 16.14 -3.27
C MET A 3 3.32 16.20 -1.97
N TRP A 4 3.63 17.10 -1.05
CA TRP A 4 2.92 17.23 0.22
C TRP A 4 1.46 17.65 0.01
N VAL A 5 1.18 18.56 -0.93
CA VAL A 5 -0.20 18.95 -1.26
C VAL A 5 -0.98 17.76 -1.82
N PHE A 6 -0.37 16.98 -2.70
CA PHE A 6 -0.96 15.74 -3.21
C PHE A 6 -1.23 14.73 -2.09
N LEU A 7 -0.29 14.53 -1.15
CA LEU A 7 -0.54 13.66 0.01
C LEU A 7 -1.71 14.14 0.86
N CYS A 8 -1.83 15.46 1.08
CA CYS A 8 -2.98 16.01 1.80
C CYS A 8 -4.31 15.73 1.09
N SER A 9 -4.38 15.82 -0.26
CA SER A 9 -5.60 15.46 -0.98
C SER A 9 -5.92 13.96 -0.86
N GLU A 10 -4.90 13.11 -0.88
CA GLU A 10 -5.07 11.66 -0.68
C GLU A 10 -5.56 11.31 0.72
N VAL A 11 -5.08 12.02 1.76
CA VAL A 11 -5.62 11.87 3.13
C VAL A 11 -7.12 12.16 3.14
N MET A 12 -7.57 13.24 2.49
CA MET A 12 -9.01 13.57 2.43
C MET A 12 -9.81 12.50 1.67
N PHE A 13 -9.26 11.99 0.56
CA PHE A 13 -9.87 10.91 -0.23
C PHE A 13 -10.07 9.64 0.60
N PHE A 14 -9.02 9.12 1.24
CA PHE A 14 -9.12 7.91 2.07
C PHE A 14 -9.93 8.14 3.34
N THR A 15 -9.92 9.35 3.92
CA THR A 15 -10.79 9.69 5.06
C THR A 15 -12.26 9.58 4.68
N GLY A 16 -12.65 10.00 3.46
CA GLY A 16 -14.01 9.82 2.96
C GLY A 16 -14.41 8.34 2.84
N LEU A 17 -13.52 7.51 2.30
CA LEU A 17 -13.77 6.06 2.18
C LEU A 17 -13.88 5.38 3.55
N ILE A 18 -12.94 5.65 4.45
CA ILE A 18 -12.96 5.11 5.82
C ILE A 18 -14.19 5.61 6.59
N GLY A 19 -14.54 6.89 6.45
CA GLY A 19 -15.75 7.46 7.04
C GLY A 19 -17.02 6.74 6.56
N SER A 20 -17.09 6.43 5.26
CA SER A 20 -18.22 5.66 4.71
C SER A 20 -18.34 4.26 5.31
N TYR A 21 -17.21 3.56 5.50
CA TYR A 21 -17.17 2.25 6.17
C TYR A 21 -17.67 2.34 7.60
N ILE A 22 -17.17 3.31 8.37
CA ILE A 22 -17.55 3.50 9.78
C ILE A 22 -19.05 3.76 9.91
N VAL A 23 -19.60 4.67 9.10
CA VAL A 23 -21.03 5.00 9.13
C VAL A 23 -21.88 3.76 8.82
N LEU A 24 -21.54 3.00 7.77
CA LEU A 24 -22.28 1.81 7.38
C LEU A 24 -22.17 0.68 8.42
N ARG A 25 -21.00 0.55 9.06
CA ARG A 25 -20.75 -0.41 10.14
C ARG A 25 -21.64 -0.16 11.35
N PHE A 26 -21.86 1.10 11.72
CA PHE A 26 -22.74 1.48 12.83
C PHE A 26 -24.23 1.49 12.44
N ALA A 27 -24.55 1.77 11.18
CA ALA A 27 -25.92 1.79 10.68
C ALA A 27 -26.52 0.40 10.45
N THR A 28 -25.68 -0.64 10.34
CA THR A 28 -26.12 -2.02 10.03
C THR A 28 -25.98 -2.93 11.25
N PRO A 29 -27.09 -3.40 11.86
CA PRO A 29 -27.04 -4.26 13.05
C PRO A 29 -26.41 -5.63 12.79
N LEU A 30 -26.55 -6.15 11.56
CA LEU A 30 -26.08 -7.47 11.15
C LEU A 30 -24.84 -7.30 10.27
N TRP A 31 -23.68 -7.11 10.91
CA TRP A 31 -22.38 -7.02 10.24
C TRP A 31 -21.60 -8.31 10.42
N PRO A 32 -21.13 -8.97 9.34
CA PRO A 32 -20.38 -10.22 9.49
C PRO A 32 -19.07 -9.96 10.24
N PRO A 33 -18.69 -10.81 11.21
CA PRO A 33 -17.38 -10.71 11.86
C PRO A 33 -16.27 -10.81 10.82
N PRO A 34 -15.29 -9.89 10.75
CA PRO A 34 -14.21 -9.95 9.77
C PRO A 34 -13.48 -11.30 9.74
N ALA A 35 -13.24 -11.89 10.92
CA ALA A 35 -12.61 -13.20 11.07
C ALA A 35 -13.36 -14.38 10.43
N SER A 36 -14.66 -14.23 10.15
CA SER A 36 -15.48 -15.29 9.54
C SER A 36 -15.43 -15.29 8.01
N VAL A 37 -14.96 -14.18 7.41
CA VAL A 37 -14.93 -13.98 5.96
C VAL A 37 -13.49 -13.79 5.45
N LEU A 38 -12.64 -13.14 6.23
CA LEU A 38 -11.30 -12.70 5.83
C LEU A 38 -10.20 -13.55 6.48
N ASN A 39 -9.09 -13.73 5.76
CA ASN A 39 -7.95 -14.50 6.24
C ASN A 39 -6.94 -13.60 7.00
N ILE A 40 -7.27 -13.30 8.26
CA ILE A 40 -6.49 -12.38 9.11
C ILE A 40 -4.99 -12.76 9.19
N PRO A 41 -4.58 -14.03 9.39
CA PRO A 41 -3.17 -14.39 9.45
C PRO A 41 -2.41 -14.09 8.15
N LEU A 42 -3.03 -14.36 7.00
CA LEU A 42 -2.43 -14.08 5.69
C LEU A 42 -2.25 -12.57 5.48
N THR A 43 -3.29 -11.79 5.76
CA THR A 43 -3.26 -10.33 5.60
C THR A 43 -2.32 -9.67 6.61
N ALA A 44 -2.21 -10.21 7.83
CA ALA A 44 -1.24 -9.74 8.83
C ALA A 44 0.20 -9.98 8.38
N MET A 45 0.51 -11.16 7.82
CA MET A 45 1.80 -11.43 7.20
C MET A 45 2.07 -10.49 6.02
N ASN A 46 1.06 -10.25 5.19
CA ASN A 46 1.17 -9.33 4.06
C ASN A 46 1.47 -7.89 4.50
N THR A 47 0.81 -7.44 5.57
CA THR A 47 1.04 -6.13 6.20
C THR A 47 2.46 -6.03 6.76
N PHE A 48 2.97 -7.09 7.39
CA PHE A 48 4.35 -7.14 7.86
C PHE A 48 5.37 -6.99 6.71
N ILE A 49 5.12 -7.63 5.56
CA ILE A 49 5.93 -7.48 4.35
C ILE A 49 5.94 -6.02 3.87
N LEU A 50 4.78 -5.36 3.89
CA LEU A 50 4.66 -3.96 3.47
C LEU A 50 5.43 -3.01 4.40
N ILE A 51 5.34 -3.20 5.72
CA ILE A 51 6.11 -2.43 6.70
C ILE A 51 7.62 -2.64 6.50
N CYS A 52 8.04 -3.89 6.25
CA CYS A 52 9.43 -4.19 5.91
C CYS A 52 9.88 -3.47 4.63
N SER A 53 9.00 -3.39 3.62
CA SER A 53 9.23 -2.60 2.40
C SER A 53 9.44 -1.12 2.68
N SER A 54 8.68 -0.56 3.62
CA SER A 54 8.82 0.81 4.08
C SER A 54 10.24 1.04 4.61
N VAL A 55 10.72 0.16 5.49
CA VAL A 55 12.08 0.25 6.05
C VAL A 55 13.15 0.16 4.96
N THR A 56 13.01 -0.75 3.99
CA THR A 56 13.97 -0.84 2.88
C THR A 56 14.00 0.43 2.03
N MET A 57 12.88 1.11 1.85
CA MET A 57 12.84 2.37 1.10
C MET A 57 13.63 3.49 1.80
N VAL A 58 13.52 3.60 3.13
CA VAL A 58 14.34 4.56 3.91
C VAL A 58 15.83 4.25 3.76
N GLN A 59 16.21 2.97 3.81
CA GLN A 59 17.60 2.56 3.63
C GLN A 59 18.11 2.86 2.21
N ALA A 60 17.25 2.74 1.18
CA ALA A 60 17.58 3.14 -0.18
C ALA A 60 17.90 4.63 -0.28
N LEU A 61 17.06 5.49 0.32
CA LEU A 61 17.26 6.94 0.37
C LEU A 61 18.53 7.29 1.15
N ALA A 62 18.77 6.64 2.29
CA ALA A 62 19.94 6.87 3.11
C ALA A 62 21.25 6.37 2.45
N ALA A 63 21.18 5.37 1.58
CA ALA A 63 22.30 4.96 0.74
C ALA A 63 22.54 5.96 -0.41
N ALA A 64 21.46 6.47 -1.01
CA ALA A 64 21.53 7.50 -2.07
C ALA A 64 22.19 8.80 -1.56
N SER A 65 21.83 9.26 -0.36
CA SER A 65 22.39 10.48 0.25
C SER A 65 23.87 10.32 0.64
N ARG A 66 24.32 9.09 0.90
CA ARG A 66 25.73 8.73 1.17
C ARG A 66 26.53 8.42 -0.10
N GLY A 67 25.91 8.44 -1.27
CA GLY A 67 26.57 8.09 -2.54
C GLY A 67 26.85 6.59 -2.71
N ASP A 68 26.32 5.72 -1.86
CA ASP A 68 26.50 4.26 -1.97
C ASP A 68 25.51 3.69 -3.00
N ALA A 69 25.89 3.76 -4.27
CA ALA A 69 25.05 3.33 -5.39
C ALA A 69 24.70 1.84 -5.34
N ARG A 70 25.56 0.99 -4.75
CA ARG A 70 25.32 -0.46 -4.67
C ARG A 70 24.21 -0.76 -3.67
N LYS A 71 24.29 -0.20 -2.46
CA LYS A 71 23.24 -0.37 -1.45
C LYS A 71 21.94 0.29 -1.86
N MET A 72 22.00 1.48 -2.48
CA MET A 72 20.82 2.15 -3.03
C MET A 72 20.05 1.23 -3.99
N LYS A 73 20.73 0.64 -4.99
CA LYS A 73 20.11 -0.28 -5.95
C LYS A 73 19.54 -1.51 -5.28
N LEU A 74 20.29 -2.12 -4.34
CA LEU A 74 19.84 -3.30 -3.60
C LEU A 74 18.53 -3.01 -2.84
N PHE A 75 18.48 -1.92 -2.06
CA PHE A 75 17.30 -1.58 -1.27
C PHE A 75 16.11 -1.15 -2.13
N LEU A 76 16.33 -0.47 -3.26
CA LEU A 76 15.25 -0.19 -4.23
C LEU A 76 14.67 -1.47 -4.81
N CYS A 77 15.51 -2.44 -5.20
CA CYS A 77 15.04 -3.75 -5.66
C CYS A 77 14.28 -4.51 -4.59
N LEU A 78 14.76 -4.51 -3.34
CA LEU A 78 14.05 -5.17 -2.23
C LEU A 78 12.67 -4.54 -1.99
N THR A 79 12.61 -3.21 -2.00
CA THR A 79 11.34 -2.47 -1.84
C THR A 79 10.37 -2.82 -2.98
N LEU A 80 10.85 -2.87 -4.22
CA LEU A 80 10.05 -3.24 -5.37
C LEU A 80 9.51 -4.67 -5.26
N LEU A 81 10.34 -5.61 -4.82
CA LEU A 81 9.96 -7.02 -4.64
C LEU A 81 8.91 -7.19 -3.53
N PHE A 82 9.07 -6.50 -2.40
CA PHE A 82 8.08 -6.54 -1.32
C PHE A 82 6.76 -5.91 -1.73
N GLY A 83 6.77 -4.77 -2.43
CA GLY A 83 5.56 -4.17 -3.00
C GLY A 83 4.83 -5.06 -4.00
N ALA A 84 5.58 -5.73 -4.90
CA ALA A 84 5.00 -6.67 -5.86
C ALA A 84 4.43 -7.93 -5.19
N THR A 85 5.11 -8.43 -4.15
CA THR A 85 4.63 -9.55 -3.33
C THR A 85 3.33 -9.18 -2.63
N PHE A 86 3.26 -7.97 -2.07
CA PHE A 86 2.05 -7.47 -1.43
C PHE A 86 0.84 -7.45 -2.37
N LEU A 87 1.01 -6.91 -3.57
CA LEU A 87 -0.06 -6.87 -4.58
C LEU A 87 -0.48 -8.26 -5.03
N SER A 88 0.46 -9.19 -5.12
CA SER A 88 0.19 -10.56 -5.55
C SER A 88 -0.63 -11.31 -4.49
N ILE A 89 -0.26 -11.18 -3.21
CA ILE A 89 -1.03 -11.77 -2.10
C ILE A 89 -2.44 -11.16 -2.05
N GLN A 90 -2.55 -9.84 -2.18
CA GLN A 90 -3.84 -9.15 -2.18
C GLN A 90 -4.74 -9.59 -3.34
N GLY A 91 -4.15 -9.77 -4.54
CA GLY A 91 -4.88 -10.26 -5.71
C GLY A 91 -5.40 -11.68 -5.53
N VAL A 92 -4.60 -12.57 -4.92
CA VAL A 92 -5.02 -13.93 -4.60
C VAL A 92 -6.13 -13.95 -3.54
N GLU A 93 -6.05 -13.07 -2.53
CA GLU A 93 -7.11 -12.92 -1.53
C GLU A 93 -8.43 -12.50 -2.18
N TYR A 94 -8.42 -11.50 -3.06
CA TYR A 94 -9.61 -11.08 -3.80
C TYR A 94 -10.18 -12.18 -4.69
N TRP A 95 -9.30 -12.87 -5.41
CA TRP A 95 -9.70 -14.00 -6.25
C TRP A 95 -10.43 -15.06 -5.43
N LYS A 96 -9.87 -15.44 -4.28
CA LYS A 96 -10.46 -16.43 -3.38
C LYS A 96 -11.82 -15.96 -2.85
N LEU A 97 -11.91 -14.73 -2.36
CA LEU A 97 -13.16 -14.16 -1.82
C LEU A 97 -14.28 -14.15 -2.87
N VAL A 98 -13.97 -13.72 -4.10
CA VAL A 98 -14.94 -13.71 -5.20
C VAL A 98 -15.41 -15.12 -5.57
N HIS A 99 -14.50 -16.10 -5.58
CA HIS A 99 -14.84 -17.51 -5.85
C HIS A 99 -15.67 -18.15 -4.74
N GLU A 100 -15.48 -17.74 -3.49
CA GLU A 100 -16.29 -18.17 -2.34
C GLU A 100 -17.66 -17.45 -2.28
N GLY A 101 -17.98 -16.63 -3.29
CA GLY A 101 -19.26 -15.93 -3.43
C GLY A 101 -19.29 -14.57 -2.77
N PHE A 102 -18.21 -14.14 -2.09
CA PHE A 102 -18.08 -12.82 -1.50
C PHE A 102 -17.74 -11.79 -2.58
N ASN A 103 -18.79 -11.31 -3.25
CA ASN A 103 -18.71 -10.33 -4.32
C ASN A 103 -19.01 -8.89 -3.84
N PRO A 104 -18.53 -7.86 -4.55
CA PRO A 104 -18.85 -6.47 -4.22
C PRO A 104 -20.36 -6.16 -4.19
N HIS A 105 -21.19 -6.90 -4.95
CA HIS A 105 -22.61 -6.63 -5.10
C HIS A 105 -23.52 -7.40 -4.15
N VAL A 106 -22.99 -8.38 -3.39
CA VAL A 106 -23.83 -9.27 -2.56
C VAL A 106 -24.05 -8.75 -1.14
N SER A 107 -23.22 -7.83 -0.66
CA SER A 107 -23.37 -7.27 0.69
C SER A 107 -22.77 -5.85 0.77
N LEU A 108 -23.33 -5.03 1.66
CA LEU A 108 -22.80 -3.68 1.96
C LEU A 108 -21.36 -3.77 2.47
N PHE A 109 -21.04 -4.78 3.28
CA PHE A 109 -19.68 -5.04 3.73
C PHE A 109 -18.74 -5.30 2.53
N GLY A 110 -19.13 -6.20 1.62
CA GLY A 110 -18.38 -6.47 0.40
C GLY A 110 -18.17 -5.24 -0.47
N SER A 111 -19.23 -4.46 -0.72
CA SER A 111 -19.13 -3.23 -1.53
C SER A 111 -18.08 -2.27 -0.97
N VAL A 112 -18.13 -1.99 0.34
CA VAL A 112 -17.23 -1.00 0.95
C VAL A 112 -15.84 -1.57 1.21
N PHE A 113 -15.73 -2.85 1.53
CA PHE A 113 -14.47 -3.59 1.59
C PHE A 113 -13.71 -3.45 0.26
N PHE A 114 -14.26 -4.00 -0.83
CA PHE A 114 -13.60 -4.01 -2.14
C PHE A 114 -13.36 -2.60 -2.69
N THR A 115 -14.25 -1.64 -2.41
CA THR A 115 -14.02 -0.25 -2.82
C THR A 115 -12.82 0.34 -2.08
N THR A 116 -12.80 0.26 -0.75
CA THR A 116 -11.77 0.91 0.07
C THR A 116 -10.41 0.25 -0.12
N THR A 117 -10.35 -1.09 -0.02
CA THR A 117 -9.10 -1.84 -0.19
C THR A 117 -8.68 -1.90 -1.66
N GLY A 118 -9.62 -1.83 -2.61
CA GLY A 118 -9.34 -1.77 -4.04
C GLY A 118 -8.68 -0.46 -4.46
N PHE A 119 -9.19 0.68 -4.00
CA PHE A 119 -8.53 1.97 -4.23
C PHE A 119 -7.14 2.01 -3.61
N HIS A 120 -6.98 1.47 -2.40
CA HIS A 120 -5.65 1.32 -1.81
C HIS A 120 -4.72 0.44 -2.68
N GLY A 121 -5.20 -0.73 -3.11
CA GLY A 121 -4.43 -1.62 -4.00
C GLY A 121 -4.03 -0.95 -5.32
N PHE A 122 -4.90 -0.10 -5.88
CA PHE A 122 -4.57 0.71 -7.06
C PHE A 122 -3.43 1.70 -6.78
N HIS A 123 -3.43 2.37 -5.63
CA HIS A 123 -2.33 3.26 -5.22
C HIS A 123 -1.01 2.50 -5.06
N VAL A 124 -1.04 1.33 -4.41
CA VAL A 124 0.15 0.47 -4.30
C VAL A 124 0.63 0.05 -5.69
N PHE A 125 -0.26 -0.34 -6.60
CA PHE A 125 0.09 -0.69 -7.97
C PHE A 125 0.78 0.48 -8.72
N CYS A 126 0.20 1.67 -8.67
CA CYS A 126 0.84 2.87 -9.23
C CYS A 126 2.22 3.12 -8.60
N GLY A 127 2.33 2.95 -7.28
CA GLY A 127 3.60 3.06 -6.55
C GLY A 127 4.65 2.05 -7.02
N VAL A 128 4.27 0.79 -7.22
CA VAL A 128 5.16 -0.27 -7.73
C VAL A 128 5.63 0.07 -9.14
N VAL A 129 4.75 0.54 -10.01
CA VAL A 129 5.12 0.97 -11.38
C VAL A 129 6.10 2.14 -11.34
N CYS A 130 5.82 3.18 -10.53
CA CYS A 130 6.74 4.31 -10.34
C CYS A 130 8.08 3.87 -9.74
N MET A 131 8.05 2.93 -8.81
CA MET A 131 9.25 2.37 -8.18
C MET A 131 10.09 1.55 -9.15
N ALA A 132 9.46 0.77 -10.03
CA ALA A 132 10.16 0.07 -11.10
C ALA A 132 10.88 1.05 -12.03
N PHE A 133 10.22 2.16 -12.39
CA PHE A 133 10.82 3.21 -13.22
C PHE A 133 12.01 3.92 -12.53
N VAL A 134 11.87 4.29 -11.26
CA VAL A 134 12.97 4.88 -10.48
C VAL A 134 14.12 3.89 -10.31
N THR A 135 13.81 2.62 -10.03
CA THR A 135 14.81 1.55 -9.94
C THR A 135 15.55 1.39 -11.26
N GLY A 136 14.85 1.36 -12.40
CA GLY A 136 15.47 1.32 -13.74
C GLY A 136 16.39 2.51 -14.00
N LYS A 137 15.97 3.73 -13.65
CA LYS A 137 16.82 4.92 -13.72
C LYS A 137 18.06 4.84 -12.81
N ALA A 138 17.96 4.19 -11.65
CA ALA A 138 19.08 3.94 -10.77
C ALA A 138 20.10 2.98 -11.38
N PHE A 139 19.67 1.94 -12.09
CA PHE A 139 20.57 1.06 -12.83
C PHE A 139 21.30 1.78 -13.97
N LEU A 140 20.63 2.72 -14.64
CA LEU A 140 21.23 3.58 -15.67
C LEU A 140 22.21 4.65 -15.12
N GLY A 141 22.44 4.69 -13.80
CA GLY A 141 23.39 5.64 -13.19
C GLY A 141 22.89 7.09 -13.16
N LYS A 142 21.58 7.32 -13.36
CA LYS A 142 21.00 8.67 -13.42
C LYS A 142 20.80 9.33 -12.06
N TYR A 143 21.01 8.61 -10.95
CA TYR A 143 20.95 9.16 -9.60
C TYR A 143 22.35 9.36 -9.05
N THR A 144 22.65 10.62 -8.72
CA THR A 144 23.89 11.07 -8.06
C THR A 144 23.55 11.65 -6.70
N GLN A 145 24.54 11.83 -5.83
CA GLN A 145 24.34 12.38 -4.48
C GLN A 145 23.61 13.76 -4.51
N ALA A 146 23.83 14.57 -5.54
CA ALA A 146 23.15 15.87 -5.70
C ALA A 146 21.73 15.77 -6.30
N HIS A 147 21.36 14.63 -6.92
CA HIS A 147 20.13 14.47 -7.69
C HIS A 147 19.29 13.27 -7.22
N HIS A 148 19.07 13.11 -5.92
CA HIS A 148 18.28 12.01 -5.34
C HIS A 148 16.81 12.37 -5.01
N GLN A 149 16.36 13.58 -5.38
CA GLN A 149 15.00 14.07 -5.11
C GLN A 149 13.88 13.14 -5.63
N GLY A 150 14.13 12.41 -6.72
CA GLY A 150 13.18 11.43 -7.25
C GLY A 150 12.97 10.23 -6.32
N ILE A 151 14.01 9.79 -5.63
CA ILE A 151 13.94 8.70 -4.64
C ILE A 151 13.24 9.19 -3.38
N GLU A 152 13.52 10.43 -2.96
CA GLU A 152 12.85 11.05 -1.81
C GLU A 152 11.34 11.21 -2.04
N THR A 153 10.94 11.75 -3.19
CA THR A 153 9.53 11.95 -3.56
C THR A 153 8.79 10.62 -3.62
N LEU A 154 9.40 9.60 -4.23
CA LEU A 154 8.85 8.24 -4.25
C LEU A 154 8.77 7.65 -2.83
N GLY A 155 9.77 7.90 -1.99
CA GLY A 155 9.79 7.43 -0.60
C GLY A 155 8.62 7.99 0.20
N LEU A 156 8.39 9.30 0.11
CA LEU A 156 7.25 9.97 0.75
C LEU A 156 5.92 9.35 0.30
N TYR A 157 5.75 9.08 -1.00
CA TYR A 157 4.55 8.42 -1.51
C TYR A 157 4.39 7.01 -0.95
N TRP A 158 5.46 6.21 -0.98
CA TRP A 158 5.44 4.82 -0.55
C TRP A 158 5.13 4.69 0.95
N HIS A 159 5.73 5.54 1.79
CA HIS A 159 5.43 5.60 3.22
C HIS A 159 3.99 6.00 3.50
N PHE A 160 3.46 6.95 2.73
CA PHE A 160 2.08 7.36 2.88
C PHE A 160 1.12 6.20 2.56
N VAL A 161 1.35 5.50 1.45
CA VAL A 161 0.54 4.34 1.07
C VAL A 161 0.60 3.27 2.16
N ASP A 162 1.78 2.94 2.68
CA ASP A 162 1.96 2.00 3.79
C ASP A 162 1.18 2.42 5.05
N LEU A 163 1.24 3.70 5.44
CA LEU A 163 0.49 4.23 6.58
C LEU A 163 -1.03 4.07 6.40
N VAL A 164 -1.55 4.38 5.21
CA VAL A 164 -2.98 4.18 4.89
C VAL A 164 -3.34 2.70 5.06
N TRP A 165 -2.49 1.77 4.61
CA TRP A 165 -2.76 0.34 4.76
C TRP A 165 -2.87 -0.09 6.22
N ILE A 166 -1.97 0.38 7.09
CA ILE A 166 -2.01 0.05 8.53
C ILE A 166 -3.34 0.47 9.15
N VAL A 167 -3.83 1.66 8.79
CA VAL A 167 -5.14 2.17 9.25
C VAL A 167 -6.28 1.30 8.70
N LEU A 168 -6.26 0.97 7.41
CA LEU A 168 -7.27 0.12 6.78
C LEU A 168 -7.30 -1.28 7.37
N PHE A 169 -6.15 -1.92 7.55
CA PHE A 169 -6.03 -3.23 8.17
C PHE A 169 -6.63 -3.22 9.58
N THR A 170 -6.29 -2.21 10.39
CA THR A 170 -6.82 -2.09 11.76
C THR A 170 -8.34 -1.93 11.75
N ILE A 171 -8.89 -1.04 10.94
CA ILE A 171 -10.32 -0.72 10.95
C ILE A 171 -11.17 -1.82 10.31
N ILE A 172 -10.69 -2.47 9.24
CA ILE A 172 -11.50 -3.39 8.43
C ILE A 172 -11.33 -4.85 8.88
N TYR A 173 -10.10 -5.24 9.26
CA TYR A 173 -9.79 -6.65 9.60
C TYR A 173 -9.83 -6.93 11.11
N LEU A 174 -9.57 -5.94 11.97
CA LEU A 174 -9.49 -6.14 13.43
C LEU A 174 -10.69 -5.60 14.23
N ILE A 175 -11.39 -4.58 13.73
CA ILE A 175 -12.54 -3.91 14.40
C ILE A 175 -13.84 -4.26 13.68
#